data_AF-A0A0Z8JL06-F1
#
_entry.id   AF-A0A0Z8JL06-F1
#
_cell.length_a   1.000
_cell.length_b   1.000
_cell.length_c   1.000
_cell.angle_alpha   90.00
_cell.angle_beta   90.00
_cell.angle_gamma   90.00
#
_symmetry.space_group_name_H-M   'P 1'
#
loop_
_entity.id
_entity.type
_entity.pdbx_description
1 polymer ?
#
loop_
_entity_poly.entity_id
_entity_poly.type
_entity_poly.pdbx_seq_one_letter_code
_entity_poly.pdbx_strand_id
1 'polypeptide(L)'
;MTKSQKTPITLADLMSKGLTATQVSTIFKTKISPKIENTVYQKNITIIFDFALANDVSLFTKNSVTKVSMLDTMCEEYLQNWVTKYINDRENPALKRPLKNFGEKDSALITRIAANTGADEETLDKYLTGHFIYMSAENMNGMILEEFLAQVLEPHGWQWCAGSVLRAVDFCYISKSEIILLQIKNKYNTENSSSSAIRNGTEIKKWNRLRRPSAKIDRFTPIPNWDALIKLINANESLAKNLTEEEYLKYIRLNSTKEIEQIEK
;
A
#
# COMPACT_ATOMS: atom_id res chain seq x y z
N MET A 1 -9.46 -18.19 32.10
CA MET A 1 -8.66 -18.13 30.85
C MET A 1 -7.94 -16.80 30.80
N THR A 2 -6.65 -16.78 31.09
CA THR A 2 -5.80 -15.59 30.95
C THR A 2 -5.70 -15.23 29.47
N LYS A 3 -6.23 -14.06 29.07
CA LYS A 3 -6.07 -13.56 27.70
C LYS A 3 -4.57 -13.42 27.42
N SER A 4 -4.07 -14.13 26.40
CA SER A 4 -2.68 -14.03 25.98
C SER A 4 -2.36 -12.59 25.59
N GLN A 5 -1.40 -11.96 26.28
CA GLN A 5 -1.07 -10.56 26.06
C GLN A 5 -0.37 -10.40 24.70
N LYS A 6 -0.98 -9.66 23.77
CA LYS A 6 -0.33 -9.27 22.51
C LYS A 6 0.60 -8.09 22.73
N THR A 7 1.74 -8.08 22.05
CA THR A 7 2.69 -6.95 22.05
C THR A 7 3.05 -6.56 20.61
N PRO A 8 3.09 -5.27 20.29
CA PRO A 8 3.63 -4.81 19.02
C PRO A 8 5.15 -5.00 19.00
N ILE A 9 5.69 -5.50 17.89
CA ILE A 9 7.12 -5.76 17.73
C ILE A 9 7.51 -5.69 16.24
N THR A 10 8.77 -5.39 15.95
CA THR A 10 9.39 -5.54 14.63
C THR A 10 10.34 -6.74 14.59
N LEU A 11 10.74 -7.18 13.39
CA LEU A 11 11.76 -8.22 13.28
C LEU A 11 13.11 -7.76 13.87
N ALA A 12 13.46 -6.49 13.68
CA ALA A 12 14.65 -5.88 14.28
C ALA A 12 14.65 -5.98 15.81
N ASP A 13 13.50 -5.78 16.46
CA ASP A 13 13.37 -5.91 17.92
C ASP A 13 13.54 -7.37 18.41
N LEU A 14 13.17 -8.36 17.60
CA LEU A 14 13.40 -9.78 17.91
C LEU A 14 14.89 -10.12 17.78
N MET A 15 15.54 -9.59 16.74
CA MET A 15 16.97 -9.78 16.52
C MET A 15 17.82 -9.08 17.58
N SER A 16 17.43 -7.88 18.02
CA SER A 16 18.10 -7.18 19.12
C SER A 16 17.99 -7.91 20.47
N LYS A 17 17.03 -8.85 20.61
CA LYS A 17 16.87 -9.72 21.78
C LYS A 17 17.67 -11.01 21.70
N GLY A 18 18.42 -11.23 20.62
CA GLY A 18 19.34 -12.37 20.46
C GLY A 18 18.99 -13.35 19.35
N LEU A 19 17.94 -13.09 18.56
CA LEU A 19 17.61 -13.94 17.41
C LEU A 19 18.56 -13.66 16.23
N THR A 20 19.23 -14.69 15.71
CA THR A 20 20.17 -14.53 14.60
C THR A 20 19.47 -14.51 13.23
N ALA A 21 20.09 -13.89 12.22
CA ALA A 21 19.58 -13.90 10.85
C ALA A 21 19.42 -15.33 10.29
N THR A 22 20.32 -16.24 10.66
CA THR A 22 20.23 -17.66 10.28
C THR A 22 19.00 -18.35 10.86
N GLN A 23 18.68 -18.10 12.14
CA GLN A 23 17.46 -18.62 12.76
C GLN A 23 16.21 -18.07 12.08
N VAL A 24 16.17 -16.75 11.85
CA VAL A 24 15.05 -16.10 11.13
C VAL A 24 14.86 -16.69 9.74
N SER A 25 15.94 -16.81 8.95
CA SER A 25 15.88 -17.41 7.61
C SER A 25 15.44 -18.87 7.67
N THR A 26 15.87 -19.63 8.67
CA THR A 26 15.49 -21.03 8.84
C THR A 26 14.00 -21.14 9.14
N ILE A 27 13.48 -20.35 10.08
CA ILE A 27 12.05 -20.31 10.42
C ILE A 27 11.23 -19.96 9.18
N PHE A 28 11.60 -18.91 8.45
CA PHE A 28 10.87 -18.51 7.25
C PHE A 28 10.84 -19.64 6.20
N LYS A 29 12.01 -20.18 5.83
CA LYS A 29 12.14 -21.17 4.75
C LYS A 29 11.52 -22.53 5.08
N THR A 30 11.55 -22.95 6.35
CA THR A 30 11.07 -24.28 6.76
C THR A 30 9.63 -24.28 7.26
N LYS A 31 9.18 -23.18 7.90
CA LYS A 31 7.87 -23.16 8.56
C LYS A 31 6.84 -22.22 7.94
N ILE A 32 7.27 -21.18 7.21
CA ILE A 32 6.37 -20.14 6.69
C ILE A 32 6.20 -20.27 5.18
N SER A 33 7.29 -20.14 4.41
CA SER A 33 7.28 -20.17 2.95
C SER A 33 6.57 -21.40 2.37
N PRO A 34 6.78 -22.64 2.88
CA PRO A 34 6.12 -23.83 2.33
C PRO A 34 4.59 -23.86 2.48
N LYS A 35 4.03 -23.01 3.37
CA LYS A 35 2.58 -22.91 3.59
C LYS A 35 1.89 -21.94 2.62
N ILE A 36 2.65 -21.25 1.77
CA ILE A 36 2.10 -20.30 0.79
C ILE A 36 1.71 -21.08 -0.47
N GLU A 37 0.41 -21.20 -0.72
CA GLU A 37 -0.13 -22.03 -1.82
C GLU A 37 0.16 -21.42 -3.20
N ASN A 38 0.02 -20.09 -3.34
CA ASN A 38 0.29 -19.41 -4.59
C ASN A 38 1.80 -19.28 -4.83
N THR A 39 2.31 -19.96 -5.86
CA THR A 39 3.74 -20.04 -6.17
C THR A 39 4.35 -18.69 -6.59
N VAL A 40 3.58 -17.81 -7.24
CA VAL A 40 4.02 -16.45 -7.57
C VAL A 40 4.16 -15.62 -6.30
N TYR A 41 3.19 -15.73 -5.39
CA TYR A 41 3.23 -15.04 -4.10
C TYR A 41 4.40 -15.52 -3.26
N GLN A 42 4.57 -16.84 -3.15
CA GLN A 42 5.68 -17.48 -2.46
C GLN A 42 7.03 -16.98 -2.99
N LYS A 43 7.21 -16.96 -4.32
CA LYS A 43 8.43 -16.46 -4.96
C LYS A 43 8.67 -14.99 -4.63
N ASN A 44 7.69 -14.12 -4.86
CA ASN A 44 7.86 -12.67 -4.68
C ASN A 44 8.12 -12.30 -3.23
N ILE A 45 7.36 -12.87 -2.28
CA ILE A 45 7.55 -12.58 -0.85
C ILE A 45 8.87 -13.16 -0.32
N THR A 46 9.36 -14.27 -0.88
CA THR A 46 10.68 -14.81 -0.54
C THR A 46 11.80 -13.88 -1.00
N ILE A 47 11.71 -13.32 -2.22
CA ILE A 47 12.67 -12.33 -2.73
C ILE A 47 12.68 -11.08 -1.82
N ILE A 48 11.50 -10.55 -1.47
CA ILE A 48 11.35 -9.41 -0.56
C ILE A 48 11.97 -9.73 0.81
N PHE A 49 11.67 -10.91 1.36
CA PHE A 49 12.18 -11.37 2.65
C PHE A 49 13.70 -11.49 2.67
N ASP A 50 14.28 -12.23 1.72
CA ASP A 50 15.72 -12.47 1.65
C ASP A 50 16.48 -11.15 1.46
N PHE A 51 15.96 -10.23 0.63
CA PHE A 51 16.52 -8.90 0.48
C PHE A 51 16.52 -8.10 1.78
N ALA A 52 15.37 -7.96 2.44
CA ALA A 52 15.25 -7.16 3.64
C ALA A 52 16.06 -7.75 4.80
N LEU A 53 16.10 -9.08 4.94
CA LEU A 53 16.89 -9.75 5.97
C LEU A 53 18.40 -9.54 5.78
N ALA A 54 18.88 -9.55 4.53
CA ALA A 54 20.30 -9.42 4.21
C ALA A 54 20.81 -7.96 4.25
N ASN A 55 19.94 -6.98 3.96
CA ASN A 55 20.36 -5.59 3.76
C ASN A 55 19.94 -4.67 4.91
N ASP A 56 18.66 -4.68 5.28
CA ASP A 56 18.13 -3.80 6.32
C ASP A 56 16.87 -4.38 6.96
N VAL A 57 17.06 -5.01 8.12
CA VAL A 57 15.98 -5.61 8.92
C VAL A 57 15.01 -4.58 9.50
N SER A 58 15.39 -3.29 9.50
CA SER A 58 14.52 -2.20 9.95
C SER A 58 13.41 -1.89 8.95
N LEU A 59 13.52 -2.38 7.70
CA LEU A 59 12.49 -2.28 6.68
C LEU A 59 11.23 -3.08 7.02
N PHE A 60 11.32 -4.15 7.80
CA PHE A 60 10.13 -4.92 8.13
C PHE A 60 9.13 -4.10 8.96
N THR A 61 7.84 -4.20 8.64
CA THR A 61 6.79 -3.46 9.37
C THR A 61 6.42 -4.07 10.71
N LYS A 62 5.95 -3.23 11.62
CA LYS A 62 5.49 -3.64 12.95
C LYS A 62 4.29 -4.60 12.85
N ASN A 63 4.33 -5.67 13.63
CA ASN A 63 3.25 -6.64 13.80
C ASN A 63 2.98 -6.89 15.29
N SER A 64 1.78 -7.35 15.60
CA SER A 64 1.42 -7.79 16.96
C SER A 64 1.67 -9.28 17.09
N VAL A 65 2.36 -9.71 18.16
CA VAL A 65 2.60 -11.12 18.46
C VAL A 65 2.23 -11.45 19.90
N THR A 66 2.00 -12.72 20.20
CA THR A 66 1.78 -13.19 21.56
C THR A 66 3.08 -13.09 22.36
N LYS A 67 3.02 -12.44 23.54
CA LYS A 67 4.19 -12.31 24.41
C LYS A 67 4.47 -13.64 25.12
N VAL A 68 5.53 -14.32 24.70
CA VAL A 68 6.06 -15.54 25.31
C VAL A 68 7.57 -15.41 25.52
N SER A 69 8.18 -16.32 26.27
CA SER A 69 9.64 -16.29 26.54
C SER A 69 10.49 -16.77 25.35
N MET A 70 9.93 -17.63 24.49
CA MET A 70 10.65 -18.24 23.37
C MET A 70 10.66 -17.32 22.14
N LEU A 71 11.83 -16.79 21.77
CA LEU A 71 11.98 -15.87 20.63
C LEU A 71 11.62 -16.52 19.29
N ASP A 72 11.97 -17.79 19.08
CA ASP A 72 11.65 -18.52 17.85
C ASP A 72 10.14 -18.61 17.62
N THR A 73 9.36 -18.85 18.69
CA THR A 73 7.89 -18.86 18.64
C THR A 73 7.33 -17.48 18.30
N MET A 74 7.88 -16.42 18.91
CA MET A 74 7.47 -15.05 18.58
C MET A 74 7.82 -14.68 17.14
N CYS A 75 8.97 -15.14 16.63
CA CYS A 75 9.40 -14.92 15.25
C CYS A 75 8.52 -15.66 14.25
N GLU A 76 8.15 -16.91 14.55
CA GLU A 76 7.24 -17.68 13.70
C GLU A 76 5.87 -16.98 13.58
N GLU A 77 5.29 -16.54 14.71
CA GLU A 77 4.03 -15.77 14.70
C GLU A 77 4.19 -14.43 13.96
N TYR A 78 5.31 -13.72 14.17
CA TYR A 78 5.60 -12.48 13.47
C TYR A 78 5.62 -12.67 11.95
N LEU A 79 6.38 -13.65 11.47
CA LEU A 79 6.54 -13.93 10.04
C LEU A 79 5.24 -14.43 9.42
N GLN A 80 4.45 -15.23 10.16
CA GLN A 80 3.13 -15.64 9.74
C GLN A 80 2.22 -14.41 9.54
N ASN A 81 2.16 -13.50 10.52
CA ASN A 81 1.35 -12.27 10.41
C ASN A 81 1.83 -11.38 9.28
N TRP A 82 3.15 -11.30 9.05
CA TRP A 82 3.75 -10.53 7.98
C TRP A 82 3.39 -11.08 6.59
N VAL A 83 3.48 -12.39 6.37
CA VAL A 83 3.06 -13.04 5.12
C VAL A 83 1.55 -12.97 4.93
N THR A 84 0.75 -13.14 5.99
CA THR A 84 -0.71 -13.02 5.92
C THR A 84 -1.14 -11.63 5.44
N LYS A 85 -0.46 -10.54 5.86
CA LYS A 85 -0.73 -9.20 5.32
C LYS A 85 -0.53 -9.13 3.81
N TYR A 86 0.58 -9.69 3.32
CA TYR A 86 0.88 -9.74 1.89
C TYR A 86 -0.21 -10.49 1.12
N ILE A 87 -0.53 -11.71 1.55
CA ILE A 87 -1.52 -12.57 0.88
C ILE A 87 -2.89 -11.90 0.88
N ASN A 88 -3.35 -11.41 2.04
CA ASN A 88 -4.66 -10.76 2.17
C ASN A 88 -4.78 -9.57 1.22
N ASP A 89 -3.76 -8.73 1.11
CA ASP A 89 -3.83 -7.55 0.24
C ASP A 89 -3.88 -7.95 -1.25
N ARG A 90 -3.14 -9.00 -1.63
CA ARG A 90 -3.17 -9.57 -2.99
C ARG A 90 -4.48 -10.24 -3.35
N GLU A 91 -5.17 -10.84 -2.38
CA GLU A 91 -6.43 -11.57 -2.57
C GLU A 91 -7.68 -10.70 -2.42
N ASN A 92 -7.54 -9.46 -1.93
CA ASN A 92 -8.65 -8.54 -1.73
C ASN A 92 -8.47 -7.23 -2.52
N PRO A 93 -8.58 -7.26 -3.87
CA PRO A 93 -8.37 -6.08 -4.70
C PRO A 93 -9.27 -4.91 -4.30
N ALA A 94 -8.69 -3.73 -4.17
CA ALA A 94 -9.33 -2.48 -3.82
C ALA A 94 -10.46 -2.12 -4.80
N LEU A 95 -10.27 -2.37 -6.10
CA LEU A 95 -11.32 -2.12 -7.10
C LEU A 95 -12.57 -3.01 -6.96
N LYS A 96 -12.47 -4.12 -6.22
CA LYS A 96 -13.63 -5.00 -5.92
C LYS A 96 -14.37 -4.60 -4.65
N ARG A 97 -13.81 -3.68 -3.85
CA ARG A 97 -14.47 -3.19 -2.64
C ARG A 97 -15.56 -2.18 -3.04
N PRO A 98 -16.81 -2.36 -2.58
CA PRO A 98 -17.88 -1.41 -2.86
C PRO A 98 -17.57 0.00 -2.32
N LEU A 99 -18.15 1.01 -2.96
CA LEU A 99 -18.08 2.38 -2.43
C LEU A 99 -19.06 2.54 -1.27
N LYS A 100 -18.66 3.29 -0.24
CA LYS A 100 -19.51 3.64 0.89
C LYS A 100 -20.24 4.94 0.62
N ASN A 101 -21.57 4.92 0.79
CA ASN A 101 -22.40 6.13 0.70
C ASN A 101 -22.78 6.69 2.09
N PHE A 102 -22.08 6.26 3.13
CA PHE A 102 -22.34 6.61 4.53
C PHE A 102 -21.04 6.91 5.27
N GLY A 103 -21.15 7.61 6.40
CA GLY A 103 -20.03 7.99 7.25
C GLY A 103 -20.48 8.86 8.43
N GLU A 104 -19.51 9.37 9.18
CA GLU A 104 -19.76 10.29 10.29
C GLU A 104 -20.33 11.62 9.78
N LYS A 105 -21.36 12.13 10.47
CA LYS A 105 -22.03 13.38 10.14
C LYS A 105 -21.71 14.44 11.20
N ASP A 106 -21.12 15.56 10.78
CA ASP A 106 -20.84 16.70 11.66
C ASP A 106 -21.93 17.78 11.48
N SER A 107 -22.70 18.02 12.55
CA SER A 107 -23.79 19.00 12.54
C SER A 107 -23.29 20.43 12.29
N ALA A 108 -22.11 20.80 12.79
CA ALA A 108 -21.56 22.14 12.57
C ALA A 108 -21.19 22.36 11.10
N LEU A 109 -20.64 21.35 10.42
CA LEU A 109 -20.35 21.43 8.98
C LEU A 109 -21.64 21.51 8.16
N ILE A 110 -22.64 20.69 8.48
CA ILE A 110 -23.94 20.71 7.79
C ILE A 110 -24.62 22.08 7.95
N THR A 111 -24.71 22.60 9.18
CA THR A 111 -25.28 23.92 9.45
C THR A 111 -24.51 25.03 8.73
N ARG A 112 -23.18 24.96 8.70
CA ARG A 112 -22.36 25.93 7.96
C ARG A 112 -22.66 25.89 6.47
N ILE A 113 -22.74 24.72 5.85
CA ILE A 113 -23.04 24.59 4.42
C ILE A 113 -24.45 25.16 4.14
N ALA A 114 -25.46 24.74 4.91
CA ALA A 114 -26.83 25.23 4.79
C ALA A 114 -26.90 26.77 4.84
N ALA A 115 -26.24 27.38 5.84
CA ALA A 115 -26.23 28.82 6.00
C ALA A 115 -25.53 29.58 4.86
N ASN A 116 -24.52 28.98 4.23
CA ASN A 116 -23.76 29.62 3.14
C ASN A 116 -24.39 29.40 1.76
N THR A 117 -25.05 28.27 1.53
CA THR A 117 -25.60 27.92 0.22
C THR A 117 -27.10 28.18 0.11
N GLY A 118 -27.81 28.29 1.24
CA GLY A 118 -29.27 28.33 1.27
C GLY A 118 -29.94 27.02 0.83
N ALA A 119 -29.18 25.93 0.78
CA ALA A 119 -29.67 24.62 0.35
C ALA A 119 -30.71 24.05 1.33
N ASP A 120 -31.73 23.40 0.78
CA ASP A 120 -32.70 22.63 1.56
C ASP A 120 -32.14 21.31 2.08
N GLU A 121 -32.90 20.64 2.94
CA GLU A 121 -32.51 19.39 3.58
C GLU A 121 -32.22 18.28 2.55
N GLU A 122 -33.03 18.17 1.50
CA GLU A 122 -32.84 17.17 0.44
C GLU A 122 -31.52 17.38 -0.32
N THR A 123 -31.20 18.64 -0.64
CA THR A 123 -29.95 19.00 -1.32
C THR A 123 -28.74 18.76 -0.43
N LEU A 124 -28.84 19.08 0.86
CA LEU A 124 -27.77 18.81 1.84
C LEU A 124 -27.49 17.31 1.99
N ASP A 125 -28.52 16.47 1.99
CA ASP A 125 -28.36 15.01 2.03
C ASP A 125 -27.68 14.47 0.76
N LYS A 126 -28.00 15.03 -0.42
CA LYS A 126 -27.30 14.72 -1.68
C LYS A 126 -25.82 15.11 -1.63
N TYR A 127 -25.48 16.29 -1.10
CA TYR A 127 -24.08 16.70 -0.93
C TYR A 127 -23.32 15.76 0.00
N LEU A 128 -23.94 15.36 1.11
CA LEU A 128 -23.33 14.49 2.09
C LEU A 128 -23.12 13.07 1.54
N THR A 129 -24.13 12.53 0.86
CA THR A 129 -24.05 11.23 0.18
C THR A 129 -22.94 11.24 -0.88
N GLY A 130 -22.89 12.28 -1.72
CA GLY A 130 -21.83 12.45 -2.71
C GLY A 130 -20.45 12.56 -2.07
N HIS A 131 -20.32 13.31 -0.98
CA HIS A 131 -19.09 13.44 -0.21
C HIS A 131 -18.58 12.08 0.29
N PHE A 132 -19.45 11.24 0.86
CA PHE A 132 -19.06 9.91 1.33
C PHE A 132 -18.59 9.00 0.20
N ILE A 133 -19.26 9.02 -0.95
CA ILE A 133 -18.85 8.24 -2.14
C ILE A 133 -17.46 8.68 -2.60
N TYR A 134 -17.22 9.99 -2.74
CA TYR A 134 -15.91 10.51 -3.13
C TYR A 134 -14.81 10.22 -2.11
N MET A 135 -15.10 10.34 -0.81
CA MET A 135 -14.14 9.97 0.24
C MET A 135 -13.80 8.48 0.20
N SER A 136 -14.80 7.61 0.01
CA SER A 136 -14.59 6.18 -0.13
C SER A 136 -13.66 5.86 -1.30
N ALA A 137 -13.90 6.50 -2.46
CA ALA A 137 -13.04 6.35 -3.63
C ALA A 137 -11.62 6.91 -3.39
N GLU A 138 -11.51 8.10 -2.79
CA GLU A 138 -10.22 8.74 -2.53
C GLU A 138 -9.32 7.92 -1.61
N ASN A 139 -9.89 7.31 -0.57
CA ASN A 139 -9.16 6.47 0.38
C ASN A 139 -8.58 5.19 -0.27
N MET A 140 -9.19 4.71 -1.36
CA MET A 140 -8.73 3.52 -2.08
C MET A 140 -7.73 3.84 -3.21
N ASN A 141 -7.65 5.09 -3.66
CA ASN A 141 -6.86 5.47 -4.83
C ASN A 141 -5.38 5.06 -4.74
N GLY A 142 -4.78 5.07 -3.55
CA GLY A 142 -3.41 4.60 -3.36
C GLY A 142 -3.26 3.13 -3.71
N MET A 143 -4.11 2.28 -3.14
CA MET A 143 -4.09 0.83 -3.36
C MET A 143 -4.43 0.48 -4.82
N ILE A 144 -5.40 1.16 -5.42
CA ILE A 144 -5.78 0.95 -6.83
C ILE A 144 -4.61 1.26 -7.78
N LEU A 145 -3.85 2.32 -7.48
CA LEU A 145 -2.65 2.68 -8.24
C LEU A 145 -1.56 1.62 -8.09
N GLU A 146 -1.36 1.09 -6.89
CA GLU A 146 -0.43 -0.02 -6.66
C GLU A 146 -0.86 -1.30 -7.40
N GLU A 147 -2.14 -1.65 -7.39
CA GLU A 147 -2.66 -2.82 -8.12
C GLU A 147 -2.41 -2.73 -9.62
N PHE A 148 -2.68 -1.57 -10.22
CA PHE A 148 -2.38 -1.31 -11.62
C PHE A 148 -0.89 -1.46 -11.91
N LEU A 149 -0.04 -0.84 -11.09
CA LEU A 149 1.41 -0.92 -11.24
C LEU A 149 1.91 -2.36 -11.05
N ALA A 150 1.33 -3.15 -10.15
CA ALA A 150 1.68 -4.56 -10.00
C ALA A 150 1.41 -5.36 -11.28
N GLN A 151 0.23 -5.17 -11.90
CA GLN A 151 -0.10 -5.81 -13.18
C GLN A 151 0.91 -5.47 -14.28
N VAL A 152 1.42 -4.23 -14.30
CA VAL A 152 2.33 -3.74 -15.34
C VAL A 152 3.79 -4.04 -15.04
N LEU A 153 4.24 -3.95 -13.78
CA LEU A 153 5.65 -4.01 -13.41
C LEU A 153 6.12 -5.43 -13.05
N GLU A 154 5.29 -6.27 -12.43
CA GLU A 154 5.70 -7.62 -12.01
C GLU A 154 6.16 -8.53 -13.17
N PRO A 155 5.54 -8.50 -14.36
CA PRO A 155 6.05 -9.23 -15.53
C PRO A 155 7.47 -8.82 -15.94
N HIS A 156 7.92 -7.63 -15.53
CA HIS A 156 9.25 -7.09 -15.80
C HIS A 156 10.21 -7.24 -14.61
N GLY A 157 9.88 -8.12 -13.65
CA GLY A 157 10.78 -8.48 -12.56
C GLY A 157 10.72 -7.57 -11.34
N TRP A 158 9.73 -6.67 -11.26
CA TRP A 158 9.43 -5.96 -10.02
C TRP A 158 8.64 -6.85 -9.05
N GLN A 159 8.74 -6.56 -7.76
CA GLN A 159 7.93 -7.17 -6.71
C GLN A 159 7.09 -6.07 -6.05
N TRP A 160 5.77 -6.25 -6.04
CA TRP A 160 4.88 -5.40 -5.26
C TRP A 160 4.97 -5.78 -3.78
N CYS A 161 5.27 -4.83 -2.89
CA CYS A 161 5.31 -5.00 -1.43
C CYS A 161 3.91 -4.87 -0.80
N ALA A 162 2.95 -5.61 -1.33
CA ALA A 162 1.54 -5.61 -0.92
C ALA A 162 1.36 -5.80 0.60
N GLY A 163 0.31 -5.21 1.18
CA GLY A 163 0.00 -5.33 2.60
C GLY A 163 0.95 -4.54 3.51
N SER A 164 1.70 -3.58 2.95
CA SER A 164 2.72 -2.81 3.66
C SER A 164 3.73 -3.73 4.37
N VAL A 165 4.28 -4.70 3.64
CA VAL A 165 5.28 -5.63 4.22
C VAL A 165 6.62 -4.97 4.47
N LEU A 166 6.99 -3.97 3.66
CA LEU A 166 8.17 -3.14 3.87
C LEU A 166 7.74 -1.71 4.23
N ARG A 167 8.49 -1.07 5.13
CA ARG A 167 8.25 0.30 5.57
C ARG A 167 8.61 1.26 4.45
N ALA A 168 7.64 2.08 4.05
CA ALA A 168 7.81 3.13 3.04
C ALA A 168 8.29 2.65 1.67
N VAL A 169 8.17 1.36 1.37
CA VAL A 169 8.48 0.75 0.07
C VAL A 169 7.23 0.05 -0.42
N ASP A 170 6.75 0.47 -1.58
CA ASP A 170 5.58 -0.11 -2.22
C ASP A 170 6.01 -1.09 -3.33
N PHE A 171 7.13 -0.83 -4.00
CA PHE A 171 7.71 -1.74 -4.99
C PHE A 171 9.22 -1.88 -4.80
N CYS A 172 9.75 -3.06 -5.12
CA CYS A 172 11.18 -3.26 -5.27
C CYS A 172 11.52 -3.96 -6.58
N TYR A 173 12.69 -3.65 -7.12
CA TYR A 173 13.34 -4.39 -8.18
C TYR A 173 14.65 -4.94 -7.62
N ILE A 174 14.78 -6.26 -7.52
CA ILE A 174 15.93 -6.90 -6.91
C ILE A 174 16.59 -7.81 -7.95
N SER A 175 17.75 -7.38 -8.44
CA SER A 175 18.61 -8.16 -9.33
C SER A 175 20.03 -8.26 -8.76
N LYS A 176 20.90 -9.01 -9.43
CA LYS A 176 22.31 -9.13 -9.01
C LYS A 176 23.10 -7.82 -9.15
N SER A 177 22.71 -6.96 -10.09
CA SER A 177 23.46 -5.75 -10.47
C SER A 177 22.78 -4.46 -10.05
N GLU A 178 21.47 -4.50 -9.78
CA GLU A 178 20.67 -3.32 -9.50
C GLU A 178 19.59 -3.65 -8.48
N ILE A 179 19.46 -2.76 -7.50
CA ILE A 179 18.40 -2.76 -6.49
C ILE A 179 17.71 -1.40 -6.56
N ILE A 180 16.40 -1.41 -6.72
CA ILE A 180 15.58 -0.19 -6.67
C ILE A 180 14.46 -0.39 -5.67
N LEU A 181 14.36 0.51 -4.68
CA LEU A 181 13.22 0.60 -3.79
C LEU A 181 12.39 1.82 -4.18
N LEU A 182 11.08 1.63 -4.34
CA LEU A 182 10.18 2.64 -4.86
C LEU A 182 8.98 2.83 -3.94
N GLN A 183 8.73 4.08 -3.59
CA GLN A 183 7.50 4.53 -2.94
C GLN A 183 6.61 5.24 -3.96
N ILE A 184 5.35 4.81 -4.02
CA ILE A 184 4.30 5.32 -4.87
C ILE A 184 3.38 6.23 -4.07
N LYS A 185 2.94 7.32 -4.70
CA LYS A 185 1.96 8.25 -4.15
C LYS A 185 0.96 8.63 -5.23
N ASN A 186 -0.31 8.81 -4.87
CA ASN A 186 -1.30 9.25 -5.84
C ASN A 186 -1.08 10.73 -6.25
N LYS A 187 -0.67 11.59 -5.29
CA LYS A 187 -0.53 13.03 -5.52
C LYS A 187 0.68 13.61 -4.79
N TYR A 188 1.18 14.74 -5.28
CA TYR A 188 2.36 15.45 -4.76
C TYR A 188 2.27 15.88 -3.29
N ASN A 189 1.08 15.89 -2.68
CA ASN A 189 0.85 16.35 -1.30
C ASN A 189 0.49 15.21 -0.33
N THR A 190 0.49 13.94 -0.76
CA THR A 190 0.11 12.80 0.11
C THR A 190 1.28 12.31 0.96
N GLU A 191 2.04 13.24 1.54
CA GLU A 191 3.21 12.94 2.36
C GLU A 191 2.88 13.10 3.84
N ASN A 192 2.87 11.99 4.58
CA ASN A 192 2.84 12.03 6.04
C ASN A 192 4.27 12.21 6.59
N SER A 193 4.39 12.87 7.73
CA SER A 193 5.68 13.14 8.39
C SER A 193 6.44 11.87 8.78
N SER A 194 5.74 10.74 8.95
CA SER A 194 6.35 9.45 9.25
C SER A 194 7.04 8.81 8.04
N SER A 195 6.51 8.94 6.81
CA SER A 195 7.18 8.42 5.61
C SER A 195 8.36 9.28 5.18
N SER A 196 8.31 10.60 5.42
CA SER A 196 9.42 11.49 5.08
C SER A 196 10.64 11.23 5.96
N ALA A 197 10.44 11.02 7.26
CA ALA A 197 11.51 10.75 8.22
C ALA A 197 12.29 9.45 7.92
N ILE A 198 11.65 8.42 7.36
CA ILE A 198 12.30 7.15 7.01
C ILE A 198 13.14 7.28 5.73
N ARG A 199 12.73 8.15 4.80
CA ARG A 199 13.50 8.38 3.56
C ARG A 199 14.76 9.20 3.79
N ASN A 200 14.80 10.01 4.86
CA ASN A 200 16.01 10.73 5.24
C ASN A 200 17.07 9.73 5.71
N GLY A 201 18.01 9.38 4.81
CA GLY A 201 19.07 8.41 5.05
C GLY A 201 18.88 7.05 4.38
N THR A 202 17.87 6.86 3.53
CA THR A 202 17.68 5.65 2.71
C THR A 202 17.62 5.97 1.22
N GLU A 203 17.94 4.99 0.36
CA GLU A 203 17.91 5.13 -1.10
C GLU A 203 16.52 4.90 -1.73
N ILE A 204 15.45 4.96 -0.92
CA ILE A 204 14.08 4.72 -1.40
C ILE A 204 13.65 5.87 -2.31
N LYS A 205 13.51 5.57 -3.61
CA LYS A 205 13.04 6.52 -4.62
C LYS A 205 11.55 6.80 -4.41
N LYS A 206 11.12 8.05 -4.58
CA LYS A 206 9.71 8.45 -4.48
C LYS A 206 9.19 8.87 -5.84
N TRP A 207 8.02 8.37 -6.21
CA TRP A 207 7.25 8.86 -7.35
C TRP A 207 5.80 9.14 -6.95
N ASN A 208 5.21 10.16 -7.56
CA ASN A 208 3.80 10.49 -7.40
C ASN A 208 3.12 10.56 -8.77
N ARG A 209 1.93 9.97 -8.93
CA ARG A 209 1.17 9.95 -10.19
C ARG A 209 0.80 11.34 -10.68
N LEU A 210 0.34 12.22 -9.79
CA LEU A 210 -0.06 13.58 -10.14
C LEU A 210 0.89 14.63 -9.57
N ARG A 211 1.40 15.52 -10.44
CA ARG A 211 2.10 16.77 -10.06
C ARG A 211 1.12 17.90 -9.80
N ARG A 212 1.63 19.00 -9.24
CA ARG A 212 0.85 20.22 -9.00
C ARG A 212 0.23 20.73 -10.31
N PRO A 213 -1.02 21.24 -10.27
CA PRO A 213 -1.54 22.04 -11.36
C PRO A 213 -0.59 23.19 -11.70
N SER A 214 -0.56 23.59 -12.96
CA SER A 214 0.26 24.72 -13.42
C SER A 214 -0.65 25.87 -13.73
N ALA A 215 -0.49 27.01 -13.05
CA ALA A 215 -1.31 28.20 -13.28
C ALA A 215 -1.26 28.73 -14.72
N LYS A 216 -0.26 28.31 -15.51
CA LYS A 216 -0.12 28.63 -16.93
C LYS A 216 -0.92 27.71 -17.87
N ILE A 217 -1.30 26.52 -17.40
CA ILE A 217 -2.01 25.48 -18.19
C ILE A 217 -3.44 25.38 -17.67
N ASP A 218 -3.58 24.99 -16.40
CA ASP A 218 -4.84 24.93 -15.65
C ASP A 218 -4.52 24.98 -14.15
N ARG A 219 -5.21 25.86 -13.43
CA ARG A 219 -5.04 26.05 -11.98
C ARG A 219 -5.62 24.93 -11.15
N PHE A 220 -6.54 24.14 -11.69
CA PHE A 220 -7.32 23.17 -10.92
C PHE A 220 -6.99 21.72 -11.26
N THR A 221 -6.60 21.44 -12.51
CA THR A 221 -6.31 20.06 -12.95
C THR A 221 -4.86 19.65 -12.67
N PRO A 222 -4.63 18.61 -11.85
CA PRO A 222 -3.28 18.06 -11.63
C PRO A 222 -2.71 17.43 -12.91
N ILE A 223 -1.39 17.47 -13.05
CA ILE A 223 -0.71 17.01 -14.28
C ILE A 223 -0.18 15.58 -14.06
N PRO A 224 -0.53 14.60 -14.91
CA PRO A 224 0.05 13.25 -14.83
C PRO A 224 1.58 13.23 -14.94
N ASN A 225 2.23 12.31 -14.22
CA ASN A 225 3.68 12.27 -14.01
C ASN A 225 4.36 10.98 -14.52
N TRP A 226 3.73 10.28 -15.45
CA TRP A 226 4.16 8.95 -15.87
C TRP A 226 5.56 8.92 -16.48
N ASP A 227 5.94 9.95 -17.26
CA ASP A 227 7.30 10.09 -17.81
C ASP A 227 8.40 10.05 -16.75
N ALA A 228 8.13 10.59 -15.55
CA ALA A 228 9.11 10.55 -14.48
C ALA A 228 9.27 9.14 -13.92
N LEU A 229 8.18 8.34 -13.86
CA LEU A 229 8.26 6.94 -13.47
C LEU A 229 9.08 6.15 -14.50
N ILE A 230 8.73 6.29 -15.78
CA ILE A 230 9.41 5.65 -16.92
C ILE A 230 10.93 5.90 -16.85
N LYS A 231 11.33 7.16 -16.65
CA LYS A 231 12.75 7.53 -16.49
C LYS A 231 13.36 6.95 -15.21
N LEU A 232 12.66 7.01 -14.09
CA LEU A 232 13.14 6.55 -12.78
C LEU A 232 13.45 5.06 -12.76
N ILE A 233 12.62 4.26 -13.45
CA ILE A 233 12.76 2.80 -13.54
C ILE A 233 13.48 2.34 -14.80
N ASN A 234 13.98 3.27 -15.62
CA ASN A 234 14.60 2.99 -16.91
C ASN A 234 13.76 2.04 -17.79
N ALA A 235 12.46 2.30 -17.89
CA ALA A 235 11.53 1.44 -18.60
C ALA A 235 11.85 1.39 -20.10
N ASN A 236 11.90 0.17 -20.66
CA ASN A 236 11.99 -0.01 -22.10
C ASN A 236 10.68 0.43 -22.79
N GLU A 237 10.72 0.53 -24.12
CA GLU A 237 9.58 1.03 -24.91
C GLU A 237 8.30 0.19 -24.73
N SER A 238 8.42 -1.12 -24.57
CA SER A 238 7.27 -2.02 -24.35
C SER A 238 6.59 -1.74 -23.00
N LEU A 239 7.38 -1.59 -21.93
CA LEU A 239 6.86 -1.26 -20.61
C LEU A 239 6.30 0.16 -20.56
N ALA A 240 7.00 1.12 -21.17
CA ALA A 240 6.60 2.53 -21.18
C ALA A 240 5.22 2.76 -21.81
N LYS A 241 4.84 1.98 -22.85
CA LYS A 241 3.52 2.05 -23.49
C LYS A 241 2.36 1.74 -22.53
N ASN A 242 2.59 0.93 -21.51
CA ASN A 242 1.59 0.56 -20.51
C ASN A 242 1.57 1.50 -19.30
N LEU A 243 2.54 2.40 -19.16
CA LEU A 243 2.66 3.33 -18.04
C LEU A 243 2.12 4.70 -18.44
N THR A 244 0.80 4.79 -18.64
CA THR A 244 0.12 6.04 -19.03
C THR A 244 -1.13 6.27 -18.19
N GLU A 245 -1.58 7.52 -18.14
CA GLU A 245 -2.84 7.86 -17.46
C GLU A 245 -4.04 7.18 -18.14
N GLU A 246 -4.00 7.02 -19.47
CA GLU A 246 -5.07 6.38 -20.22
C GLU A 246 -5.22 4.90 -19.84
N GLU A 247 -4.13 4.15 -19.80
CA GLU A 247 -4.15 2.74 -19.41
C GLU A 247 -4.52 2.57 -17.93
N TYR A 248 -4.09 3.49 -17.04
CA TYR A 248 -4.53 3.48 -15.65
C TYR A 248 -6.04 3.70 -15.52
N LEU A 249 -6.61 4.69 -16.20
CA LEU A 249 -8.05 4.95 -16.16
C LEU A 249 -8.85 3.81 -16.81
N LYS A 250 -8.30 3.19 -17.85
CA LYS A 250 -8.87 1.99 -18.48
C LYS A 250 -8.87 0.80 -17.52
N TYR A 251 -7.79 0.59 -16.78
CA TYR A 251 -7.72 -0.43 -15.73
C TYR A 251 -8.83 -0.26 -14.69
N ILE A 252 -9.04 0.97 -14.20
CA ILE A 252 -10.14 1.28 -13.27
C ILE A 252 -11.50 0.93 -13.90
N ARG A 253 -11.79 1.45 -15.09
CA ARG A 253 -13.08 1.23 -15.77
C ARG A 253 -13.42 -0.25 -15.97
N LEU A 254 -12.41 -1.07 -16.27
CA LEU A 254 -12.61 -2.50 -16.54
C LEU A 254 -12.73 -3.35 -15.27
N ASN A 255 -12.15 -2.91 -14.15
CA ASN A 255 -12.01 -3.73 -12.96
C ASN A 255 -12.87 -3.28 -11.76
N SER A 256 -13.36 -2.04 -11.74
CA SER A 256 -14.26 -1.52 -10.69
C SER A 256 -15.54 -2.36 -10.55
N THR A 257 -15.92 -2.67 -9.31
CA THR A 257 -17.28 -3.12 -9.00
C THR A 257 -18.29 -1.99 -9.23
N LYS A 258 -19.56 -2.37 -9.47
CA LYS A 258 -20.70 -1.42 -9.54
C LYS A 258 -21.47 -1.34 -8.23
N GLU A 259 -21.05 -2.07 -7.22
CA GLU A 259 -21.71 -2.15 -5.92
C GLU A 259 -21.46 -0.91 -5.07
N ILE A 260 -22.47 -0.52 -4.31
CA ILE A 260 -22.41 0.50 -3.27
C ILE A 260 -22.82 -0.17 -1.97
N GLU A 261 -21.94 -0.13 -0.97
CA GLU A 261 -22.23 -0.65 0.37
C GLU A 261 -23.29 0.25 1.02
N GLN A 262 -24.37 -0.38 1.50
CA GLN A 262 -25.42 0.29 2.25
C GLN A 262 -25.36 -0.18 3.71
N ILE A 263 -25.70 0.70 4.65
CA ILE A 263 -25.95 0.27 6.03
C ILE A 263 -27.21 -0.61 6.01
N GLU A 264 -27.10 -1.86 6.46
CA GLU A 264 -28.27 -2.65 6.81
C GLU A 264 -29.07 -1.88 7.87
N LYS A 265 -30.29 -1.48 7.51
CA LYS A 265 -31.21 -0.76 8.41
C LYS A 265 -31.73 -1.64 9.52
#